data_AF-A0A968Y4H8-F1
#
_entry.id   AF-A0A968Y4H8-F1
#
_cell.length_a   1.000
_cell.length_b   1.000
_cell.length_c   1.000
_cell.angle_alpha   90.00
_cell.angle_beta   90.00
_cell.angle_gamma   90.00
#
_symmetry.space_group_name_H-M   'P 1'
#
loop_
_entity.id
_entity.type
_entity.pdbx_description
1 polymer ?
#
loop_
_entity_poly.entity_id
_entity_poly.type
_entity_poly.pdbx_seq_one_letter_code
_entity_poly.pdbx_strand_id
1 'polypeptide(L)'
;MQSTNQKFRLQNGASWTSFEKFRLKGAEALSSIANGVIATLQTKTGQYRIIEERDVQAMYGLARDVERLRGGLRVVVLAVRAAQKHPDPENLNLLAEAVAMLGDLPELPTRNNFDRLVPENFDLDEDDEVMLDPDRIDRPLQF
;
A
#
# COMPACT_ATOMS: atom_id res chain seq x y z
N MET A 1 10.00 -26.82 -1.16
CA MET A 1 8.92 -26.14 -0.43
C MET A 1 8.25 -25.17 -1.38
N GLN A 2 6.99 -25.43 -1.75
CA GLN A 2 6.23 -24.51 -2.59
C GLN A 2 5.81 -23.33 -1.73
N SER A 3 6.46 -22.19 -1.90
CA SER A 3 6.00 -20.93 -1.32
C SER A 3 4.74 -20.51 -2.09
N THR A 4 3.57 -20.95 -1.62
CA THR A 4 2.27 -20.42 -2.01
C THR A 4 2.23 -18.94 -1.62
N ASN A 5 2.78 -18.08 -2.47
CA ASN A 5 2.74 -16.62 -2.32
C ASN A 5 1.33 -16.13 -2.71
N GLN A 6 0.34 -16.49 -1.90
CA GLN A 6 -1.07 -16.09 -2.05
C GLN A 6 -1.39 -14.80 -1.28
N LYS A 7 -0.39 -13.97 -0.96
CA LYS A 7 -0.53 -12.96 0.11
C LYS A 7 -1.51 -11.82 -0.20
N PHE A 8 -1.94 -11.64 -1.45
CA PHE A 8 -2.83 -10.53 -1.82
C PHE A 8 -4.15 -10.92 -2.46
N ARG A 9 -4.21 -11.99 -3.28
CA ARG A 9 -5.41 -12.49 -4.00
C ARG A 9 -6.49 -11.41 -4.25
N LEU A 10 -6.06 -10.24 -4.74
CA LEU A 10 -6.94 -9.09 -4.90
C LEU A 10 -7.92 -9.40 -6.03
N GLN A 11 -9.20 -9.22 -5.76
CA GLN A 11 -10.29 -9.49 -6.68
C GLN A 11 -11.12 -8.22 -6.86
N ASN A 12 -11.65 -8.05 -8.08
CA ASN A 12 -12.60 -6.98 -8.33
C ASN A 12 -13.89 -7.26 -7.54
N GLY A 13 -14.29 -6.30 -6.72
CA GLY A 13 -15.50 -6.33 -5.94
C GLY A 13 -16.63 -5.53 -6.58
N ALA A 14 -17.48 -4.98 -5.71
CA ALA A 14 -18.59 -4.13 -6.12
C ALA A 14 -18.12 -2.94 -6.98
N SER A 15 -18.97 -2.54 -7.92
CA SER A 15 -18.74 -1.36 -8.75
C SER A 15 -20.00 -0.52 -8.81
N TRP A 16 -19.88 0.74 -8.40
CA TRP A 16 -20.96 1.72 -8.44
C TRP A 16 -20.70 2.72 -9.56
N THR A 17 -21.69 2.88 -10.44
CA THR A 17 -21.58 3.78 -11.60
C THR A 17 -21.84 5.25 -11.27
N SER A 18 -22.21 5.56 -10.02
CA SER A 18 -22.39 6.93 -9.52
C SER A 18 -22.31 6.95 -7.99
N PHE A 19 -21.99 8.12 -7.42
CA PHE A 19 -22.04 8.37 -5.98
C PHE A 19 -23.43 8.10 -5.40
N GLU A 20 -24.51 8.52 -6.05
CA GLU A 20 -25.86 8.26 -5.58
C GLU A 20 -26.17 6.76 -5.42
N LYS A 21 -25.71 5.92 -6.35
CA LYS A 21 -25.91 4.46 -6.24
C LYS A 21 -25.14 3.84 -5.08
N PHE A 22 -24.00 4.42 -4.72
CA PHE A 22 -23.24 4.02 -3.54
C PHE A 22 -23.96 4.49 -2.27
N ARG A 23 -24.35 5.78 -2.21
CA ARG A 23 -25.05 6.40 -1.08
C ARG A 23 -26.36 5.71 -0.73
N LEU A 24 -27.16 5.33 -1.72
CA LEU A 24 -28.44 4.61 -1.51
C LEU A 24 -28.28 3.30 -0.75
N LYS A 25 -27.11 2.66 -0.78
CA LYS A 25 -26.82 1.44 -0.02
C LYS A 25 -26.27 1.70 1.38
N GLY A 26 -25.90 2.94 1.70
CA GLY A 26 -25.37 3.32 3.02
C GLY A 26 -24.20 2.44 3.48
N ALA A 27 -24.15 2.16 4.78
CA ALA A 27 -23.10 1.33 5.40
C ALA A 27 -23.03 -0.09 4.82
N GLU A 28 -24.13 -0.65 4.29
CA GLU A 28 -24.13 -1.97 3.65
C GLU A 28 -23.30 -2.00 2.36
N ALA A 29 -23.08 -0.86 1.70
CA ALA A 29 -22.24 -0.77 0.51
C ALA A 29 -20.81 -1.28 0.79
N LEU A 30 -20.29 -0.97 1.98
CA LEU A 30 -18.94 -1.29 2.41
C LEU A 30 -18.83 -2.70 3.00
N SER A 31 -19.93 -3.33 3.41
CA SER A 31 -19.93 -4.69 3.99
C SER A 31 -19.35 -5.75 3.05
N SER A 32 -19.46 -5.52 1.75
CA SER A 32 -18.93 -6.41 0.69
C SER A 32 -17.44 -6.20 0.40
N ILE A 33 -16.83 -5.16 0.98
CA ILE A 33 -15.41 -4.81 0.82
C ILE A 33 -14.66 -5.38 2.02
N ALA A 34 -14.27 -6.65 1.92
CA ALA A 34 -13.45 -7.35 2.90
C ALA A 34 -12.06 -7.66 2.32
N ASN A 35 -11.16 -8.20 3.15
CA ASN A 35 -9.79 -8.57 2.76
C ASN A 35 -9.72 -9.23 1.38
N GLY A 36 -8.87 -8.71 0.51
CA GLY A 36 -8.68 -9.19 -0.85
C GLY A 36 -9.67 -8.62 -1.88
N VAL A 37 -10.51 -7.64 -1.53
CA VAL A 37 -11.53 -7.09 -2.45
C VAL A 37 -11.28 -5.62 -2.75
N ILE A 38 -11.26 -5.27 -4.04
CA ILE A 38 -11.15 -3.89 -4.52
C ILE A 38 -12.48 -3.49 -5.15
N ALA A 39 -13.20 -2.58 -4.50
CA ALA A 39 -14.41 -2.00 -5.06
C ALA A 39 -14.10 -0.72 -5.85
N THR A 40 -15.06 -0.32 -6.69
CA THR A 40 -14.92 0.80 -7.61
C THR A 40 -16.07 1.76 -7.47
N LEU A 41 -15.77 3.04 -7.26
CA LEU A 41 -16.75 4.12 -7.26
C LEU A 41 -16.48 5.07 -8.42
N GLN A 42 -17.43 5.17 -9.33
CA GLN A 42 -17.41 6.16 -10.40
C GLN A 42 -18.15 7.42 -9.94
N THR A 43 -17.56 8.59 -10.14
CA THR A 43 -18.16 9.90 -9.89
C THR A 43 -18.05 10.76 -11.15
N LYS A 44 -18.61 11.98 -11.11
CA LYS A 44 -18.41 12.96 -12.19
C LYS A 44 -16.96 13.44 -12.28
N THR A 45 -16.21 13.38 -11.17
CA THR A 45 -14.83 13.87 -11.04
C THR A 45 -13.78 12.80 -11.31
N GLY A 46 -14.15 11.51 -11.31
CA GLY A 46 -13.23 10.43 -11.65
C GLY A 46 -13.65 9.07 -11.11
N GLN A 47 -12.66 8.19 -11.02
CA GLN A 47 -12.81 6.81 -10.55
C GLN A 47 -12.00 6.60 -9.27
N TYR A 48 -12.66 6.15 -8.22
CA TYR A 48 -12.06 5.85 -6.93
C TYR A 48 -12.04 4.34 -6.69
N ARG A 49 -11.01 3.85 -6.01
CA ARG A 49 -10.89 2.47 -5.55
C ARG A 49 -11.04 2.44 -4.05
N ILE A 50 -11.87 1.52 -3.57
CA ILE A 50 -12.11 1.32 -2.15
C ILE A 50 -11.60 -0.06 -1.81
N ILE A 51 -10.79 -0.14 -0.75
CA ILE A 51 -10.07 -1.33 -0.32
C ILE A 51 -9.93 -1.26 1.20
N GLU A 52 -9.81 -2.42 1.83
CA GLU A 52 -9.64 -2.52 3.28
C GLU A 52 -8.20 -2.10 3.68
N GLU A 53 -8.07 -1.41 4.82
CA GLU A 53 -6.83 -0.80 5.32
C GLU A 53 -5.67 -1.81 5.42
N ARG A 54 -5.94 -3.02 5.91
CA ARG A 54 -4.97 -4.12 6.02
C ARG A 54 -4.38 -4.46 4.66
N ASP A 55 -5.18 -4.52 3.61
CA ASP A 55 -4.68 -4.84 2.27
C ASP A 55 -3.80 -3.69 1.73
N VAL A 56 -4.17 -2.43 1.99
CA VAL A 56 -3.35 -1.26 1.65
C VAL A 56 -2.00 -1.32 2.38
N GLN A 57 -2.01 -1.58 3.68
CA GLN A 57 -0.81 -1.64 4.51
C GLN A 57 0.10 -2.80 4.11
N ALA A 58 -0.48 -3.95 3.77
CA ALA A 58 0.27 -5.08 3.27
C ALA A 58 0.90 -4.77 1.89
N MET A 59 0.17 -4.14 0.96
CA MET A 59 0.72 -3.74 -0.35
C MET A 59 1.82 -2.68 -0.19
N TYR A 60 1.62 -1.72 0.71
CA TYR A 60 2.61 -0.69 1.03
C TYR A 60 3.88 -1.28 1.64
N GLY A 61 3.74 -2.22 2.59
CA GLY A 61 4.86 -2.96 3.17
C GLY A 61 5.66 -3.71 2.10
N LEU A 62 4.97 -4.40 1.19
CA LEU A 62 5.63 -5.08 0.07
C LEU A 62 6.36 -4.10 -0.85
N ALA A 63 5.75 -2.97 -1.20
CA ALA A 63 6.40 -1.95 -2.03
C ALA A 63 7.70 -1.43 -1.37
N ARG A 64 7.67 -1.20 -0.05
CA ARG A 64 8.85 -0.78 0.72
C ARG A 64 9.93 -1.85 0.77
N ASP A 65 9.56 -3.11 0.92
CA ASP A 65 10.51 -4.23 0.85
C ASP A 65 11.17 -4.33 -0.52
N VAL A 66 10.41 -4.17 -1.60
CA VAL A 66 10.95 -4.13 -2.98
C VAL A 66 11.92 -2.97 -3.17
N GLU A 67 11.59 -1.76 -2.70
CA GLU A 67 12.51 -0.62 -2.78
C GLU A 67 13.82 -0.87 -2.02
N ARG A 68 13.73 -1.46 -0.83
CA ARG A 68 14.90 -1.79 -0.02
C ARG A 68 15.79 -2.85 -0.70
N LEU A 69 15.19 -3.89 -1.28
CA LEU A 69 15.91 -4.89 -2.07
C LEU A 69 16.60 -4.27 -3.29
N ARG A 70 15.92 -3.36 -4.01
CA ARG A 70 16.54 -2.62 -5.12
C ARG A 70 17.73 -1.78 -4.65
N GLY A 71 17.62 -1.14 -3.48
CA GLY A 71 18.70 -0.41 -2.84
C GLY A 71 19.91 -1.30 -2.52
N GLY A 72 19.68 -2.42 -1.84
CA GLY A 72 20.72 -3.39 -1.49
C GLY A 72 21.41 -3.98 -2.73
N LEU A 73 20.64 -4.39 -3.75
CA LEU A 73 21.20 -4.87 -5.02
C LEU A 73 22.09 -3.84 -5.71
N ARG A 74 21.73 -2.54 -5.64
CA ARG A 74 22.58 -1.47 -6.17
C ARG A 74 23.93 -1.39 -5.46
N VAL A 75 23.96 -1.57 -4.14
CA VAL A 75 25.20 -1.62 -3.35
C VAL A 75 26.05 -2.82 -3.76
N VAL A 76 25.46 -4.00 -3.89
CA VAL A 76 26.16 -5.21 -4.35
C VAL A 76 26.78 -4.99 -5.74
N VAL A 77 26.04 -4.40 -6.69
CA VAL A 77 26.57 -4.08 -8.03
C VAL A 77 27.76 -3.12 -7.97
N LEU A 78 27.74 -2.13 -7.06
CA LEU A 78 28.87 -1.22 -6.89
C LEU A 78 30.09 -1.93 -6.30
N ALA A 79 29.90 -2.77 -5.28
CA ALA A 79 30.97 -3.55 -4.68
C ALA A 79 31.60 -4.53 -5.69
N VAL A 80 30.79 -5.21 -6.52
CA VAL A 80 31.28 -6.07 -7.61
C VAL A 80 32.15 -5.26 -8.58
N ARG A 81 31.71 -4.06 -8.99
CA ARG A 81 32.48 -3.20 -9.89
C ARG A 81 33.79 -2.73 -9.27
N ALA A 82 33.80 -2.45 -7.96
CA ALA A 82 35.02 -2.09 -7.24
C ALA A 82 36.02 -3.26 -7.21
N ALA A 83 35.56 -4.45 -6.80
CA ALA A 83 36.38 -5.66 -6.79
C ALA A 83 36.87 -6.08 -8.18
N GLN A 84 36.06 -5.87 -9.24
CA GLN A 84 36.49 -6.12 -10.62
C GLN A 84 37.60 -5.17 -11.08
N LYS A 85 37.55 -3.90 -10.69
CA LYS A 85 38.58 -2.91 -11.03
C LYS A 85 39.85 -3.10 -10.19
N HIS A 86 39.68 -3.44 -8.91
CA HIS A 86 40.74 -3.57 -7.92
C HIS A 86 40.44 -4.79 -7.04
N PRO A 87 40.95 -5.99 -7.40
CA PRO A 87 40.66 -7.23 -6.66
C PRO A 87 41.58 -7.37 -5.43
N ASP A 88 41.60 -6.33 -4.59
CA ASP A 88 42.30 -6.35 -3.31
C ASP A 88 41.42 -6.93 -2.19
N PRO A 89 42.02 -7.37 -1.06
CA PRO A 89 41.28 -7.97 0.04
C PRO A 89 40.19 -7.06 0.61
N GLU A 90 40.36 -5.74 0.57
CA GLU A 90 39.41 -4.78 1.12
C GLU A 90 38.14 -4.71 0.27
N ASN A 91 38.27 -4.62 -1.05
CA ASN A 91 37.16 -4.64 -1.99
C ASN A 91 36.43 -5.99 -2.02
N LEU A 92 37.15 -7.10 -1.84
CA LEU A 92 36.54 -8.43 -1.71
C LEU A 92 35.76 -8.59 -0.39
N ASN A 93 36.29 -8.07 0.72
CA ASN A 93 35.58 -8.05 2.01
C ASN A 93 34.33 -7.16 1.95
N LEU A 94 34.41 -5.99 1.30
CA LEU A 94 33.27 -5.11 1.09
C LEU A 94 32.16 -5.80 0.27
N LEU A 95 32.52 -6.57 -0.74
CA LEU A 95 31.56 -7.37 -1.51
C LEU A 95 30.90 -8.45 -0.64
N ALA A 96 31.68 -9.16 0.18
CA ALA A 96 31.14 -10.18 1.09
C ALA A 96 30.16 -9.56 2.10
N GLU A 97 30.52 -8.42 2.69
CA GLU A 97 29.67 -7.67 3.62
C GLU A 97 28.37 -7.18 2.95
N ALA A 98 28.47 -6.60 1.75
CA ALA A 98 27.31 -6.13 1.00
C ALA A 98 26.31 -7.26 0.67
N VAL A 99 26.81 -8.47 0.41
CA VAL A 99 25.99 -9.66 0.18
C VAL A 99 25.36 -10.15 1.49
N ALA A 100 26.12 -10.18 2.59
CA ALA A 100 25.62 -10.56 3.91
C ALA A 100 24.48 -9.64 4.37
N MET A 101 24.67 -8.31 4.24
CA MET A 101 23.65 -7.33 4.57
C MET A 101 22.34 -7.50 3.77
N LEU A 102 22.40 -7.97 2.52
CA LEU A 102 21.21 -8.25 1.72
C LEU A 102 20.50 -9.54 2.18
N GLY A 103 21.27 -10.56 2.58
CA GLY A 103 20.74 -11.84 3.08
C GLY A 103 20.03 -11.71 4.43
N ASP A 104 20.48 -10.79 5.27
CA ASP A 104 19.96 -10.58 6.63
C ASP A 104 18.90 -9.47 6.73
N LEU A 105 18.34 -8.98 5.62
CA LEU A 105 17.31 -7.94 5.66
C LEU A 105 16.06 -8.44 6.39
N PRO A 106 15.71 -7.89 7.56
CA PRO A 106 14.53 -8.32 8.31
C PRO A 106 13.26 -7.91 7.56
N GLU A 107 12.19 -8.70 7.57
CA GLU A 107 10.90 -8.23 7.03
C GLU A 107 10.50 -6.91 7.71
N LEU A 108 10.01 -5.94 6.93
CA LEU A 108 9.55 -4.69 7.52
C LEU A 108 8.37 -4.97 8.47
N PRO A 109 8.31 -4.31 9.65
CA PRO A 109 7.21 -4.51 10.57
C PRO A 109 5.91 -4.07 9.90
N THR A 110 5.05 -5.04 9.60
CA THR A 110 3.68 -4.78 9.19
C THR A 110 2.87 -4.55 10.46
N ARG A 111 2.16 -3.40 10.55
CA ARG A 111 1.21 -3.22 11.65
C ARG A 111 0.15 -4.32 11.52
N ASN A 112 0.03 -5.15 12.54
CA ASN A 112 -0.91 -6.29 12.55
C ASN A 112 -2.26 -5.95 13.18
N ASN A 113 -2.36 -4.79 13.81
CA ASN A 113 -3.58 -4.34 14.47
C ASN A 113 -3.88 -2.91 14.03
N PHE A 114 -5.11 -2.72 13.59
CA PHE A 114 -5.68 -1.43 13.20
C PHE A 114 -7.00 -1.32 13.94
N ASP A 115 -7.28 -0.14 14.48
CA ASP A 115 -8.62 0.13 14.97
C ASP A 115 -9.56 0.00 13.79
N ARG A 116 -10.58 -0.83 13.94
CA ARG A 116 -11.60 -1.00 12.90
C ARG A 116 -12.22 0.38 12.68
N LEU A 117 -12.13 0.88 11.46
CA LEU A 117 -12.89 2.06 11.05
C LEU A 117 -14.37 1.70 11.21
N VAL A 118 -14.96 2.19 12.29
CA VAL A 118 -16.40 2.13 12.50
C VAL A 118 -16.97 3.27 11.69
N PRO A 119 -18.05 3.06 10.90
CA PRO A 119 -18.76 4.18 10.29
C PRO A 119 -19.03 5.22 11.38
N GLU A 120 -18.69 6.48 11.11
CA GLU A 120 -19.05 7.59 12.00
C GLU A 120 -20.56 7.52 12.27
N ASN A 121 -20.94 7.78 13.52
CA ASN A 121 -22.30 7.58 14.01
C ASN A 121 -23.34 8.19 13.05
N PHE A 122 -24.47 7.50 12.90
CA PHE A 122 -25.62 7.86 12.06
C PHE A 122 -26.37 9.14 12.49
N ASP A 123 -25.77 9.96 13.34
CA ASP A 123 -26.27 11.30 13.64
C ASP A 123 -25.95 12.16 12.41
N LEU A 124 -26.71 11.95 11.34
CA LEU A 124 -26.74 12.81 10.18
C LEU A 124 -27.21 14.17 10.68
N ASP A 125 -26.29 15.13 10.83
CA ASP A 125 -26.70 16.52 10.91
C ASP A 125 -27.50 16.81 9.63
N GLU A 126 -28.75 17.25 9.79
CA GLU A 126 -29.64 17.56 8.66
C GLU A 126 -29.05 18.65 7.74
N ASP A 127 -28.04 19.37 8.23
CA ASP A 127 -27.28 20.41 7.54
C ASP A 127 -25.93 19.94 6.96
N ASP A 128 -25.60 18.63 6.99
CA ASP A 128 -24.33 18.11 6.41
C ASP A 128 -24.39 18.07 4.87
N GLU A 129 -24.26 19.26 4.26
CA GLU A 129 -24.08 19.42 2.83
C GLU A 129 -22.71 18.85 2.42
N VAL A 130 -22.74 17.70 1.71
CA VAL A 130 -21.55 17.09 1.11
C VAL A 130 -20.79 18.12 0.26
N MET A 131 -19.60 18.54 0.72
CA MET A 131 -18.72 19.42 -0.04
C MET A 131 -18.14 18.70 -1.26
N LEU A 132 -18.79 18.88 -2.43
CA LEU A 132 -18.35 18.33 -3.72
C LEU A 132 -17.29 19.19 -4.42
N ASP A 133 -16.97 20.35 -3.87
CA ASP A 133 -15.99 21.28 -4.42
C ASP A 133 -14.57 20.92 -3.93
N PRO A 134 -13.70 20.41 -4.81
CA PRO A 134 -12.36 19.97 -4.43
C PRO A 134 -11.45 21.10 -3.94
N ASP A 135 -11.81 22.36 -4.17
CA ASP A 135 -11.07 23.55 -3.71
C ASP A 135 -11.46 23.96 -2.28
N ARG A 136 -12.56 23.39 -1.74
CA ARG A 136 -13.04 23.65 -0.36
C ARG A 136 -12.65 22.55 0.62
N ILE A 137 -11.97 21.50 0.14
CA ILE A 137 -11.44 20.43 0.98
C ILE A 137 -10.11 20.90 1.57
N ASP A 138 -10.07 21.09 2.88
CA ASP A 138 -8.86 21.49 3.58
C ASP A 138 -7.80 20.39 3.46
N ARG A 139 -6.71 20.66 2.75
CA ARG A 139 -5.66 19.67 2.50
C ARG A 139 -4.54 19.87 3.51
N PRO A 140 -4.01 18.78 4.10
CA PRO A 140 -2.83 18.89 4.94
C PRO A 140 -1.73 19.60 4.16
N LEU A 141 -1.15 20.62 4.79
CA LEU A 141 -0.15 21.52 4.21
C LEU A 141 0.96 20.69 3.54
N GLN A 142 1.14 20.91 2.24
CA GLN A 142 2.27 20.36 1.51
C GLN A 142 3.52 21.09 1.99
N PHE A 143 4.39 20.37 2.71
CA PHE A 143 5.77 20.80 2.98
C PHE A 143 6.66 20.46 1.78
#